data_AF-A0A259ELC4-F1
#
_entry.id   AF-A0A259ELC4-F1
#
_cell.length_a   1.000
_cell.length_b   1.000
_cell.length_c   1.000
_cell.angle_alpha   90.00
_cell.angle_beta   90.00
_cell.angle_gamma   90.00
#
_symmetry.space_group_name_H-M   'P 1'
#
loop_
_entity.id
_entity.type
_entity.pdbx_description
1 polymer ?
#
loop_
_entity_poly.entity_id
_entity_poly.type
_entity_poly.pdbx_seq_one_letter_code
_entity_poly.pdbx_strand_id
1 'polypeptide(L)'
;MACEYVKEHYGVPAEIGRRVVVGGTPGIIAEDRGHYIGVNLDCDKPGVVCNVHPTDNVEYLEMGVIRKMTRSQQRYRDYLRADSTLSFAEWIGAA
;
A
#
# COMPACT_ATOMS: atom_id res chain seq x y z
N MET A 1 7.92 8.25 13.86
CA MET A 1 7.07 7.03 13.75
C MET A 1 6.34 7.03 12.41
N ALA A 2 5.77 5.91 11.95
CA ALA A 2 4.98 5.94 10.71
C ALA A 2 3.66 6.69 10.92
N CYS A 3 3.24 7.47 9.91
CA CYS A 3 2.04 8.31 9.90
C CYS A 3 2.02 9.39 11.00
N GLU A 4 3.16 9.73 11.60
CA GLU A 4 3.25 10.69 12.71
C GLU A 4 2.68 12.06 12.35
N TYR A 5 3.07 12.59 11.18
CA TYR A 5 2.52 13.85 10.67
C TYR A 5 0.99 13.80 10.54
N VAL A 6 0.45 12.72 9.97
CA VAL A 6 -1.00 12.56 9.79
C VAL A 6 -1.72 12.54 11.14
N LYS A 7 -1.19 11.81 12.10
CA LYS A 7 -1.78 11.69 13.45
C LYS A 7 -1.81 13.03 14.16
N GLU A 8 -0.72 13.77 14.12
CA GLU A 8 -0.60 15.06 14.81
C GLU A 8 -1.39 16.17 14.10
N HIS A 9 -1.29 16.24 12.77
CA HIS A 9 -1.88 17.33 12.00
C HIS A 9 -3.40 17.19 11.85
N TYR A 10 -3.91 15.98 11.59
CA TYR A 10 -5.33 15.73 11.36
C TYR A 10 -6.06 15.13 12.57
N GLY A 11 -5.35 14.73 13.63
CA GLY A 11 -5.95 14.17 14.85
C GLY A 11 -6.58 12.78 14.64
N VAL A 12 -6.14 12.02 13.63
CA VAL A 12 -6.70 10.71 13.27
C VAL A 12 -5.79 9.57 13.74
N PRO A 13 -6.32 8.37 14.04
CA PRO A 13 -5.53 7.25 14.52
C PRO A 13 -4.80 6.50 13.38
N ALA A 14 -4.23 7.21 12.41
CA ALA A 14 -3.56 6.59 11.26
C ALA A 14 -2.33 5.79 11.68
N GLU A 15 -2.24 4.53 11.25
CA GLU A 15 -1.10 3.65 11.54
C GLU A 15 -0.95 2.63 10.42
N ILE A 16 0.30 2.31 10.06
CA ILE A 16 0.59 1.26 9.07
C ILE A 16 0.06 -0.08 9.58
N GLY A 17 -0.77 -0.74 8.78
CA GLY A 17 -1.47 -1.96 9.15
C GLY A 17 -2.87 -1.72 9.71
N ARG A 18 -3.29 -0.48 9.96
CA ARG A 18 -4.67 -0.20 10.40
C ARG A 18 -5.66 -0.38 9.25
N ARG A 19 -6.76 -1.07 9.55
CA ARG A 19 -7.89 -1.25 8.62
C ARG A 19 -8.68 0.04 8.50
N VAL A 20 -9.14 0.31 7.29
CA VAL A 20 -9.97 1.48 6.98
C VAL A 20 -11.09 1.11 6.02
N VAL A 21 -12.19 1.88 6.05
CA VAL A 21 -13.18 1.90 4.98
C VAL A 21 -13.15 3.29 4.36
N VAL A 22 -12.89 3.37 3.07
CA VAL A 22 -12.76 4.62 2.31
C VAL A 22 -13.93 4.70 1.34
N GLY A 23 -14.88 5.61 1.60
CA GLY A 23 -16.07 5.77 0.76
C GLY A 23 -16.85 4.46 0.56
N GLY A 24 -16.93 3.61 1.59
CA GLY A 24 -17.57 2.30 1.54
C GLY A 24 -16.69 1.15 1.03
N THR A 25 -15.46 1.41 0.58
CA THR A 25 -14.53 0.37 0.12
C THR A 25 -13.52 0.02 1.22
N PRO A 26 -13.45 -1.24 1.69
CA PRO A 26 -12.50 -1.65 2.71
C PRO A 26 -11.06 -1.69 2.18
N GLY A 27 -10.11 -1.39 3.06
CA GLY A 27 -8.69 -1.42 2.76
C GLY A 27 -7.81 -1.39 4.01
N ILE A 28 -6.51 -1.27 3.79
CA ILE A 28 -5.52 -1.20 4.87
C ILE A 28 -4.47 -0.13 4.56
N ILE A 29 -4.10 0.66 5.57
CA ILE A 29 -3.00 1.62 5.46
C ILE A 29 -1.71 0.82 5.30
N ALA A 30 -1.08 0.93 4.13
CA ALA A 30 0.10 0.16 3.75
C ALA A 30 1.37 1.03 3.71
N GLU A 31 1.23 2.34 3.48
CA GLU A 31 2.36 3.26 3.33
C GLU A 31 2.08 4.61 3.99
N ASP A 32 3.13 5.24 4.51
CA ASP A 32 3.11 6.64 4.95
C ASP A 32 3.43 7.53 3.75
N ARG A 33 2.54 8.48 3.46
CA ARG A 33 2.64 9.39 2.30
C ARG A 33 2.47 10.86 2.70
N GLY A 34 2.88 11.22 3.92
CA GLY A 34 2.91 12.61 4.39
C GLY A 34 1.50 13.15 4.64
N HIS A 35 0.97 14.02 3.76
CA HIS A 35 -0.39 14.55 3.91
C HIS A 35 -1.50 13.53 3.62
N TYR A 36 -1.14 12.38 3.04
CA TYR A 36 -2.06 11.31 2.68
C TYR A 36 -1.70 10.03 3.43
N ILE A 37 -2.70 9.18 3.64
CA ILE A 37 -2.49 7.79 4.00
C ILE A 37 -2.44 6.95 2.72
N GLY A 38 -1.41 6.12 2.57
CA GLY A 38 -1.31 5.17 1.47
C GLY A 38 -2.13 3.94 1.78
N VAL A 39 -3.26 3.73 1.10
CA VAL A 39 -4.18 2.61 1.36
C VAL A 39 -4.11 1.59 0.23
N ASN A 40 -3.93 0.32 0.57
CA ASN A 40 -4.20 -0.79 -0.35
C ASN A 40 -5.66 -1.22 -0.15
N LEU A 41 -6.52 -0.93 -1.13
CA LEU A 41 -7.92 -1.33 -1.09
C LEU A 41 -8.03 -2.84 -1.33
N ASP A 42 -9.01 -3.48 -0.69
CA ASP A 42 -9.15 -4.93 -0.75
C ASP A 42 -9.49 -5.44 -2.16
N CYS A 43 -10.18 -4.63 -2.96
CA CYS A 43 -10.48 -4.92 -4.37
C CYS A 43 -9.23 -4.88 -5.27
N ASP A 44 -8.15 -4.22 -4.84
CA ASP A 44 -6.92 -4.10 -5.60
C ASP A 44 -5.95 -5.25 -5.34
N LYS A 45 -5.01 -5.44 -6.25
CA LYS A 45 -3.90 -6.38 -6.06
C LYS A 45 -3.00 -5.89 -4.90
N PRO A 46 -2.34 -6.81 -4.16
CA PRO A 46 -1.34 -6.43 -3.17
C PRO A 46 -0.27 -5.51 -3.78
N GLY A 47 0.10 -4.46 -3.04
CA GLY A 47 1.10 -3.49 -3.49
C GLY A 47 0.57 -2.37 -4.39
N VAL A 48 -0.71 -2.36 -4.76
CA VAL A 48 -1.38 -1.21 -5.39
C VAL A 48 -1.86 -0.27 -4.28
N VAL A 49 -1.20 0.86 -4.11
CA VAL A 49 -1.45 1.77 -2.98
C VAL A 49 -1.95 3.12 -3.50
N CYS A 50 -3.17 3.46 -3.10
CA CYS A 50 -3.87 4.69 -3.45
C CYS A 50 -3.61 5.77 -2.38
N ASN A 51 -3.55 7.03 -2.82
CA ASN A 51 -3.53 8.17 -1.90
C ASN A 51 -4.93 8.44 -1.41
N VAL A 52 -5.13 8.43 -0.10
CA VAL A 52 -6.42 8.77 0.52
C VAL A 52 -6.19 9.90 1.51
N HIS A 53 -7.03 10.94 1.44
CA HIS A 53 -6.94 12.04 2.38
C HIS A 53 -7.41 11.54 3.76
N PRO A 54 -6.66 11.79 4.86
CA PRO A 54 -6.91 11.12 6.14
C PRO A 54 -8.28 11.42 6.76
N THR A 55 -8.91 12.53 6.39
CA THR A 55 -10.22 12.95 6.94
C THR A 55 -11.37 12.86 5.93
N ASP A 56 -11.12 12.44 4.69
CA ASP A 56 -12.15 12.43 3.64
C ASP A 56 -12.78 11.04 3.53
N ASN A 57 -13.97 10.88 4.12
CA ASN A 57 -14.76 9.65 4.07
C ASN A 57 -13.97 8.40 4.48
N VAL A 58 -13.11 8.53 5.50
CA VAL A 58 -12.31 7.45 6.05
C VAL A 58 -12.85 7.04 7.42
N GLU A 59 -13.25 5.78 7.52
CA GLU A 59 -13.53 5.14 8.81
C GLU A 59 -12.30 4.35 9.24
N TYR A 60 -11.77 4.66 10.42
CA TYR A 60 -10.62 3.96 11.00
C TYR A 60 -11.09 2.81 11.89
N LEU A 61 -10.59 1.61 11.61
CA LEU A 61 -10.95 0.38 12.31
C LEU A 61 -9.77 -0.13 13.16
N GLU A 62 -9.80 -1.42 13.49
CA GLU A 62 -8.74 -2.13 14.20
C GLU A 62 -7.49 -2.40 13.33
N MET A 63 -6.45 -2.92 13.98
CA MET A 63 -5.24 -3.35 13.27
C MET A 63 -5.50 -4.63 12.49
N GLY A 64 -4.95 -4.69 11.28
CA GLY A 64 -5.06 -5.84 10.39
C GLY A 64 -3.71 -6.30 9.84
N VAL A 65 -3.76 -7.21 8.88
CA VAL A 65 -2.57 -7.80 8.24
C VAL A 65 -2.40 -7.23 6.84
N ILE A 66 -1.24 -6.62 6.59
CA ILE A 66 -0.89 -6.10 5.27
C ILE A 66 -0.71 -7.26 4.30
N ARG A 67 -1.47 -7.21 3.19
CA ARG A 67 -1.33 -8.16 2.09
C ARG A 67 -0.02 -7.89 1.36
N LYS A 68 0.92 -8.84 1.46
CA LYS A 68 2.20 -8.76 0.75
C LYS A 68 2.06 -9.31 -0.66
N MET A 69 2.77 -8.72 -1.61
CA MET A 69 2.93 -9.35 -2.93
C MET A 69 3.63 -10.71 -2.77
N THR A 70 3.25 -11.66 -3.63
CA THR A 70 4.01 -12.91 -3.76
C THR A 70 5.42 -12.61 -4.28
N ARG A 71 6.37 -13.53 -4.02
CA ARG A 71 7.75 -13.40 -4.54
C ARG A 71 7.79 -13.24 -6.06
N SER A 72 6.92 -13.93 -6.80
CA SER A 72 6.87 -13.81 -8.26
C SER A 72 6.36 -12.43 -8.71
N GLN A 73 5.29 -11.92 -8.10
CA GLN A 73 4.78 -10.56 -8.37
C GLN A 73 5.82 -9.49 -8.06
N GLN A 74 6.52 -9.62 -6.94
CA GLN A 74 7.61 -8.72 -6.57
C GLN A 74 8.73 -8.74 -7.63
N ARG A 75 9.23 -9.93 -8.01
CA ARG A 75 10.27 -10.07 -9.06
C ARG A 75 9.84 -9.48 -10.39
N TYR A 76 8.58 -9.69 -10.78
CA TYR A 76 8.04 -9.14 -12.02
C TYR A 76 7.93 -7.61 -11.98
N ARG A 77 7.50 -7.04 -10.85
CA ARG A 77 7.49 -5.59 -10.67
C ARG A 77 8.90 -5.00 -10.72
N ASP A 78 9.86 -5.65 -10.07
CA ASP A 78 11.25 -5.20 -10.04
C ASP A 78 11.86 -5.29 -11.45
N TYR A 79 11.54 -6.34 -12.21
CA TYR A 79 11.86 -6.46 -13.63
C TYR A 79 11.30 -5.28 -14.45
N LEU A 80 10.02 -4.96 -14.32
CA LEU A 80 9.38 -3.85 -15.06
C LEU A 80 9.97 -2.47 -14.71
N ARG A 81 10.58 -2.33 -13.54
CA ARG A 81 11.22 -1.07 -13.09
C ARG A 81 12.70 -1.00 -13.43
N ALA A 82 13.33 -2.14 -13.73
CA ALA A 82 14.73 -2.19 -14.06
C ALA A 82 14.94 -1.66 -15.49
N ASP A 83 16.00 -0.87 -15.66
CA ASP A 83 16.51 -0.52 -16.98
C ASP A 83 17.33 -1.71 -17.50
N SER A 84 16.63 -2.73 -18.00
CA SER A 84 17.22 -3.99 -18.45
C SER A 84 16.74 -4.35 -19.84
N THR A 85 17.67 -4.87 -20.66
CA THR A 85 17.37 -5.42 -21.98
C THR A 85 16.96 -6.89 -21.95
N LEU A 86 17.02 -7.52 -20.78
CA LEU A 86 16.67 -8.93 -20.62
C LEU A 86 15.16 -9.15 -20.79
N SER A 87 14.79 -10.33 -21.27
CA SER A 87 13.44 -10.85 -21.09
C SER A 87 13.19 -11.21 -19.61
N PHE A 88 11.93 -11.32 -19.22
CA PHE A 88 11.61 -11.74 -17.85
C PHE A 88 12.14 -13.15 -17.52
N ALA A 89 12.19 -14.06 -18.50
CA ALA A 89 12.72 -15.42 -18.31
C ALA A 89 14.21 -15.38 -17.95
N GLU A 90 15.00 -14.61 -18.68
CA GLU A 90 16.43 -14.40 -18.41
C GLU A 90 16.64 -13.70 -17.06
N TRP A 91 15.84 -12.68 -16.75
CA TRP A 91 15.87 -11.97 -15.47
C TRP A 91 15.67 -12.91 -14.27
N ILE A 92 14.76 -13.86 -14.39
CA ILE A 92 14.50 -14.82 -13.31
C ILE A 92 15.43 -16.03 -13.31
N GLY A 93 16.33 -16.15 -14.28
CA GLY A 93 17.23 -17.28 -14.46
C GLY A 93 16.53 -18.57 -14.90
N ALA A 94 15.39 -18.44 -15.58
CA ALA A 94 14.72 -19.58 -16.21
C ALA A 94 15.39 -19.83 -17.57
N ALA A 95 16.42 -20.68 -17.56
CA ALA A 95 17.11 -21.22 -18.73
C ALA A 95 17.00 -22.74 -18.73
#